data_AF-A0A3E0WZY4-F1
#
_entry.id   AF-A0A3E0WZY4-F1
#
_cell.length_a   1.000
_cell.length_b   1.000
_cell.length_c   1.000
_cell.angle_alpha   90.00
_cell.angle_beta   90.00
_cell.angle_gamma   90.00
#
_symmetry.space_group_name_H-M   'P 1'
#
loop_
_entity.id
_entity.type
_entity.pdbx_description
1 polymer ?
#
loop_
_entity_poly.entity_id
_entity_poly.type
_entity_poly.pdbx_seq_one_letter_code
_entity_poly.pdbx_strand_id
1 'polypeptide(L)' 'MTEYSDFMYELHKYATQTHALKDKFEKLSAEEKQVVIHAAPEEITNPERIHHPVFQWLENLQNKNSR' A
#
# COMPACT_ATOMS: atom_id res chain seq x y z
N MET A 1 10.22 -21.67 7.59
CA MET A 1 9.31 -20.91 6.71
C MET A 1 9.72 -21.17 5.28
N THR A 2 8.77 -21.21 4.35
CA THR A 2 9.09 -21.27 2.92
C THR A 2 9.28 -19.84 2.39
N GLU A 3 10.01 -19.68 1.30
CA GLU A 3 10.18 -18.37 0.63
C GLU A 3 8.83 -17.69 0.34
N TYR A 4 7.81 -18.50 0.05
CA TYR A 4 6.44 -18.03 -0.13
C TYR A 4 5.79 -17.50 1.15
N SER A 5 5.99 -18.17 2.30
CA SER A 5 5.51 -17.67 3.60
C SER A 5 6.19 -16.36 3.98
N ASP A 6 7.49 -16.23 3.71
CA ASP A 6 8.26 -15.00 3.97
C ASP A 6 7.77 -13.86 3.08
N PHE A 7 7.50 -14.13 1.80
CA PHE A 7 6.91 -13.17 0.88
C PHE A 7 5.52 -12.71 1.34
N MET A 8 4.66 -13.64 1.78
CA MET A 8 3.32 -13.31 2.29
C MET A 8 3.38 -12.43 3.55
N TYR A 9 4.37 -12.67 4.42
CA TYR A 9 4.61 -11.84 5.59
C TYR A 9 5.00 -10.40 5.21
N GLU A 10 5.96 -10.25 4.30
CA GLU A 10 6.39 -8.91 3.85
C GLU A 10 5.28 -8.20 3.05
N LEU A 11 4.49 -8.91 2.25
CA LEU A 11 3.34 -8.32 1.54
C LEU A 11 2.28 -7.82 2.52
N HIS A 12 1.97 -8.57 3.57
CA HIS A 12 1.03 -8.13 4.61
C HIS A 12 1.54 -6.87 5.33
N LYS A 13 2.83 -6.85 5.66
CA LYS A 13 3.48 -5.68 6.28
C LYS A 13 3.44 -4.47 5.35
N TYR A 14 3.71 -4.67 4.06
CA TYR A 14 3.63 -3.62 3.05
C TYR A 14 2.20 -3.06 2.91
N ALA A 15 1.18 -3.92 2.89
CA ALA A 15 -0.23 -3.49 2.91
C ALA A 15 -0.56 -2.63 4.13
N THR A 16 -0.07 -3.03 5.31
CA THR A 16 -0.25 -2.26 6.55
C THR A 16 0.43 -0.88 6.45
N GLN A 17 1.63 -0.81 5.87
CA GLN A 17 2.36 0.44 5.69
C GLN A 17 1.69 1.37 4.68
N THR A 18 1.16 0.86 3.58
CA THR A 18 0.44 1.68 2.60
C THR A 18 -0.85 2.23 3.19
N HIS A 19 -1.54 1.47 4.04
CA HIS A 19 -2.69 1.96 4.81
C HIS A 19 -2.28 3.10 5.75
N ALA A 20 -1.24 2.88 6.56
CA ALA A 20 -0.75 3.90 7.48
C ALA A 20 -0.30 5.18 6.75
N LEU A 21 0.36 5.04 5.60
CA LEU A 21 0.80 6.18 4.79
C LEU A 21 -0.40 6.95 4.22
N LYS A 22 -1.43 6.26 3.72
CA LYS A 22 -2.70 6.87 3.31
C LYS A 22 -3.33 7.66 4.45
N ASP A 23 -3.48 7.07 5.63
CA ASP A 23 -4.10 7.74 6.79
C ASP A 23 -3.32 8.98 7.24
N LYS A 24 -1.99 8.97 7.09
CA LYS A 24 -1.16 10.14 7.37
C LYS A 24 -1.30 11.21 6.30
N PHE A 25 -1.33 10.81 5.02
CA PHE A 25 -1.57 11.71 3.91
C PHE A 25 -2.94 12.42 4.01
N GLU A 26 -3.99 11.70 4.39
CA GLU A 26 -5.34 12.26 4.54
C GLU A 26 -5.42 13.40 5.57
N LYS A 27 -4.57 13.34 6.61
CA LYS A 27 -4.50 14.33 7.70
C LYS A 27 -3.70 15.60 7.35
N LEU A 28 -2.96 15.59 6.25
CA LEU A 28 -2.21 16.75 5.78
C LEU A 28 -3.14 17.88 5.33
N SER A 29 -2.65 19.12 5.45
CA SER A 29 -3.31 20.29 4.85
C SER A 29 -3.35 20.17 3.31
N ALA A 30 -4.16 21.02 2.66
CA ALA A 30 -4.21 21.03 1.21
C ALA A 30 -2.84 21.38 0.59
N GLU A 31 -2.11 22.33 1.19
CA GLU A 31 -0.78 22.75 0.75
C GLU A 31 0.25 21.62 0.91
N GLU A 32 0.24 20.93 2.05
CA GLU A 32 1.13 19.79 2.32
C GLU A 32 0.85 18.62 1.37
N LYS A 33 -0.43 18.34 1.07
CA LYS A 33 -0.81 17.32 0.07
C LYS A 33 -0.25 17.64 -1.31
N GLN A 34 -0.27 18.90 -1.73
CA GLN A 34 0.30 19.32 -3.02
C GLN A 34 1.81 19.07 -3.08
N VAL A 35 2.54 19.36 -2.00
CA VAL A 35 3.98 19.06 -1.92
C VAL A 35 4.24 17.57 -2.10
N VAL A 36 3.49 16.73 -1.41
CA VAL A 36 3.64 15.27 -1.49
C VAL A 36 3.30 14.74 -2.89
N ILE A 37 2.22 15.21 -3.51
CA ILE A 37 1.83 14.81 -4.87
C ILE A 37 2.88 15.27 -5.89
N HIS A 38 3.38 16.50 -5.77
CA HIS A 38 4.32 17.07 -6.74
C HIS A 38 5.72 16.42 -6.66
N ALA A 39 6.09 15.90 -5.49
CA ALA A 39 7.34 15.16 -5.31
C ALA A 39 7.23 13.68 -5.73
N ALA A 40 6.02 13.19 -6.04
CA ALA A 40 5.79 11.79 -6.35
C ALA A 40 6.17 11.45 -7.81
N PRO A 41 6.69 10.23 -8.08
CA PRO A 41 6.85 9.74 -9.46
C PRO A 41 5.51 9.72 -10.20
N GLU A 42 5.52 9.95 -11.52
CA GLU A 42 4.29 10.02 -12.33
C GLU A 42 3.42 8.76 -12.20
N GLU A 43 4.07 7.60 -12.07
CA GLU A 43 3.45 6.29 -11.94
C GLU A 43 2.78 6.08 -10.57
N ILE A 44 3.18 6.85 -9.56
CA ILE A 44 2.78 6.70 -8.16
C ILE A 44 2.28 8.06 -7.64
N THR A 45 1.26 8.58 -8.31
CA THR A 45 0.84 9.99 -8.14
C THR A 45 0.27 10.32 -6.75
N ASN A 46 -0.21 9.33 -5.99
CA ASN A 46 -0.87 9.54 -4.69
C ASN A 46 -0.89 8.23 -3.86
N PRO A 47 -0.55 8.25 -2.56
CA PRO A 47 -0.69 7.12 -1.63
C PRO A 47 -2.04 6.38 -1.69
N GLU A 48 -3.15 7.08 -1.95
CA GLU A 48 -4.48 6.48 -2.11
C GLU A 48 -4.55 5.50 -3.28
N ARG A 49 -3.81 5.76 -4.37
CA ARG A 49 -3.77 4.89 -5.56
C ARG A 49 -2.93 3.63 -5.34
N ILE A 50 -2.06 3.63 -4.33
CA ILE A 50 -1.18 2.49 -3.99
C ILE A 50 -1.88 1.53 -3.05
N HIS A 51 -2.61 2.06 -2.08
CA HIS A 51 -3.24 1.27 -1.03
C HIS A 51 -4.16 0.16 -1.57
N HIS A 52 -5.08 0.51 -2.48
CA HIS A 52 -6.10 -0.41 -2.94
C HIS A 52 -5.54 -1.62 -3.73
N PRO A 53 -4.62 -1.44 -4.71
CA PRO A 53 -3.99 -2.56 -5.41
C PRO A 53 -3.21 -3.52 -4.48
N VAL A 54 -2.56 -2.99 -3.44
CA VAL A 54 -1.74 -3.81 -2.53
C VAL A 54 -2.61 -4.70 -1.65
N PHE A 55 -3.74 -4.18 -1.15
CA PHE A 55 -4.71 -5.00 -0.41
C PHE A 55 -5.36 -6.06 -1.31
N GLN A 56 -5.75 -5.69 -2.53
CA GLN A 56 -6.33 -6.63 -3.48
C GLN A 56 -5.35 -7.76 -3.84
N TRP A 57 -4.04 -7.46 -3.95
CA TRP A 57 -3.02 -8.48 -4.17
C TRP A 57 -2.91 -9.45 -2.99
N LEU A 58 -2.90 -8.92 -1.76
CA LEU A 58 -2.87 -9.72 -0.54
C LEU A 58 -4.10 -10.65 -0.44
N GLU A 59 -5.31 -10.12 -0.66
CA GLU A 59 -6.55 -10.89 -0.65
C GLU A 59 -6.55 -12.02 -1.70
N ASN A 60 -6.10 -11.71 -2.93
CA ASN A 60 -6.01 -12.70 -4.00
C ASN A 60 -5.08 -13.87 -3.65
N LEU A 61 -3.96 -13.61 -2.96
CA LEU A 61 -3.03 -14.65 -2.55
C LEU A 61 -3.55 -15.44 -1.34
N GLN A 62 -4.18 -14.78 -0.37
CA GLN A 62 -4.83 -15.44 0.77
C GLN A 62 -5.96 -16.39 0.31
N ASN A 63 -6.80 -15.93 -0.62
CA ASN A 63 -7.91 -16.73 -1.16
C ASN A 63 -7.45 -17.93 -1.99
N LYS A 64 -6.25 -17.88 -2.59
CA LYS A 64 -5.65 -19.02 -3.31
C LYS A 64 -5.06 -20.08 -2.37
N ASN A 65 -4.63 -19.71 -1.16
CA ASN A 65 -4.11 -20.67 -0.17
C ASN A 65 -5.19 -21.32 0.69
N SER A 66 -6.43 -20.83 0.65
CA SER A 66 -7.57 -21.38 1.40
C SER A 66 -8.33 -22.48 0.65
N ARG A 67 -7.81 -22.97 -0.48
CA ARG A 67 -8.38 -24.04 -1.31
C ARG A 67 -7.49 -25.26 -1.35
#